data_AF-A0A7W4VFI1-F1
#
_entry.id   AF-A0A7W4VFI1-F1
#
_cell.length_a   1.000
_cell.length_b   1.000
_cell.length_c   1.000
_cell.angle_alpha   90.00
_cell.angle_beta   90.00
_cell.angle_gamma   90.00
#
_symmetry.space_group_name_H-M   'P 1'
#
loop_
_entity.id
_entity.type
_entity.pdbx_description
1 polymer ?
#
loop_
_entity_poly.entity_id
_entity_poly.type
_entity_poly.pdbx_seq_one_letter_code
_entity_poly.pdbx_strand_id
1 'polypeptide(L)' 'MTHIAAPPTGWRYEVPPNRGAKVQLLTIGGTSVVGQWYGEHGQYFLAWAPLLKRDKAREAEILAQRGR' A
#
# COMPACT_ATOMS: atom_id res chain seq x y z
N MET A 1 3.32 16.75 14.98
CA MET A 1 3.21 15.52 14.16
C MET A 1 2.44 15.88 12.90
N THR A 2 3.14 16.12 11.79
CA THR A 2 2.52 16.54 10.53
C THR A 2 1.88 15.32 9.86
N HIS A 3 0.56 15.31 9.77
CA HIS A 3 -0.20 14.26 9.09
C HIS A 3 0.11 14.29 7.60
N ILE A 4 0.88 13.31 7.11
CA ILE A 4 1.03 13.06 5.68
C ILE A 4 -0.08 12.10 5.29
N ALA A 5 -1.25 12.64 4.92
CA ALA A 5 -2.15 11.93 4.02
C ALA A 5 -1.44 11.93 2.65
N ALA A 6 -0.61 10.92 2.40
CA ALA A 6 0.10 10.80 1.13
C ALA A 6 -0.94 10.65 0.00
N PRO A 7 -0.73 11.30 -1.17
CA PRO A 7 -1.57 11.06 -2.35
C PRO A 7 -1.59 9.56 -2.67
N PRO A 8 -2.62 9.04 -3.40
CA PRO A 8 -2.69 7.64 -3.79
C PRO A 8 -1.39 7.30 -4.51
N THR A 9 -0.52 6.61 -3.78
CA THR A 9 0.87 6.47 -4.14
C THR A 9 0.87 5.33 -5.13
N GLY A 10 0.96 5.68 -6.41
CA GLY A 10 0.98 4.70 -7.49
C GLY A 10 2.11 3.69 -7.32
N TRP A 11 2.06 2.66 -8.15
CA TRP A 11 3.10 1.64 -8.19
C TRP A 11 4.49 2.25 -8.43
N ARG A 12 5.44 1.88 -7.58
CA ARG A 12 6.85 2.26 -7.65
C ARG A 12 7.65 1.07 -8.16
N TYR A 13 8.24 1.21 -9.34
CA TYR A 13 9.00 0.16 -10.02
C TYR A 13 10.47 0.19 -9.61
N GLU A 14 10.70 0.03 -8.30
CA GLU A 14 12.02 0.05 -7.66
C GLU A 14 11.96 -0.79 -6.38
N VAL A 15 13.10 -1.03 -5.73
CA VAL A 15 13.12 -1.63 -4.40
C VAL A 15 12.64 -0.60 -3.36
N PRO A 16 11.73 -0.95 -2.43
CA PRO A 16 11.31 -0.03 -1.37
C PRO A 16 12.48 0.33 -0.46
N PRO A 17 12.57 1.59 0.00
CA PRO A 17 13.64 2.03 0.90
C PRO A 17 13.58 1.32 2.26
N ASN A 18 12.40 0.85 2.67
CA ASN A 18 12.21 0.01 3.86
C ASN A 18 11.60 -1.34 3.47
N ARG A 19 12.45 -2.35 3.30
CA ARG A 19 12.03 -3.73 2.96
C ARG A 19 11.23 -4.41 4.09
N GLY A 20 11.37 -3.94 5.33
CA GLY A 20 10.65 -4.48 6.49
C GLY A 20 9.22 -3.94 6.66
N ALA A 21 8.84 -2.90 5.92
CA ALA A 21 7.48 -2.39 5.97
C ALA A 21 6.51 -3.27 5.18
N LYS A 22 5.28 -3.45 5.69
CA LYS A 22 4.22 -4.12 4.94
C LYS A 22 3.70 -3.16 3.85
N VAL A 23 3.76 -3.59 2.61
CA VAL A 23 3.38 -2.81 1.42
C VAL A 23 2.50 -3.68 0.50
N GLN A 24 1.84 -3.07 -0.49
CA GLN A 24 1.37 -3.81 -1.65
C GLN A 24 2.56 -4.13 -2.55
N LEU A 25 2.58 -5.33 -3.11
CA LEU A 25 3.62 -5.86 -3.98
C LEU A 25 2.97 -6.34 -5.27
N LEU A 26 3.49 -5.88 -6.40
CA LEU A 26 3.13 -6.39 -7.72
C LEU A 26 4.10 -7.50 -8.08
N THR A 27 3.61 -8.74 -8.07
CA THR A 27 4.38 -9.92 -8.49
C THR A 27 4.70 -9.87 -9.98
N ILE A 28 5.74 -10.60 -10.40
CA ILE A 28 6.06 -10.79 -11.83
C ILE A 28 4.90 -11.38 -12.64
N GLY A 29 3.99 -12.13 -12.00
CA GLY A 29 2.78 -12.68 -12.61
C GLY A 29 1.61 -11.69 -12.69
N GLY A 30 1.81 -10.41 -12.40
CA GLY A 30 0.76 -9.39 -12.47
C GLY A 30 -0.27 -9.45 -11.33
N THR A 31 0.00 -10.22 -10.28
CA THR A 31 -0.88 -10.31 -9.09
C THR A 31 -0.42 -9.33 -8.02
N SER A 32 -1.36 -8.59 -7.41
CA SER A 32 -1.10 -7.75 -6.24
C SER A 32 -1.27 -8.54 -4.95
N VAL A 33 -0.27 -8.49 -4.07
CA VAL A 33 -0.29 -9.12 -2.74
C VAL A 33 0.17 -8.14 -1.66
N VAL A 34 -0.16 -8.40 -0.40
CA VAL A 34 0.29 -7.58 0.74
C VAL A 34 1.37 -8.32 1.50
N GLY A 35 2.56 -7.74 1.59
CA GLY A 35 3.72 -8.40 2.21
C GLY A 35 4.90 -7.46 2.44
N GLN A 36 6.04 -8.05 2.78
CA GLN A 36 7.34 -7.37 2.86
C GLN A 36 8.12 -7.67 1.58
N TRP A 37 8.86 -6.69 1.08
CA TRP A 37 9.70 -6.89 -0.10
C TRP A 37 10.92 -7.74 0.24
N TYR A 38 11.26 -8.68 -0.62
CA TYR A 38 12.49 -9.46 -0.54
C TYR A 38 13.07 -9.72 -1.93
N GLY A 39 14.35 -10.09 -1.96
CA GLY A 39 15.10 -10.23 -3.21
C GLY A 39 15.35 -8.90 -3.92
N GLU A 40 15.97 -9.00 -5.08
CA GLU A 40 16.29 -7.85 -5.92
C GLU A 40 15.13 -7.46 -6.85
N HIS A 41 15.20 -6.26 -7.41
CA HIS A 41 14.19 -5.78 -8.35
C HIS A 41 14.06 -6.71 -9.56
N GLY A 42 12.83 -7.09 -9.89
CA GLY A 42 12.53 -8.02 -10.98
C GLY A 42 12.72 -9.50 -10.63
N GLN A 43 13.26 -9.85 -9.45
CA GLN A 43 13.43 -11.26 -9.05
C GLN A 43 12.09 -11.93 -8.71
N TYR A 44 11.29 -11.27 -7.86
CA TYR A 44 9.97 -11.76 -7.42
C TYR A 44 8.86 -10.72 -7.63
N PHE A 45 9.23 -9.44 -7.58
CA PHE A 45 8.32 -8.31 -7.63
C PHE A 45 8.78 -7.27 -8.66
N LEU A 46 7.81 -6.70 -9.37
CA LEU A 46 8.00 -5.64 -10.35
C LEU A 46 7.87 -4.25 -9.72
N ALA A 47 6.97 -4.10 -8.75
CA ALA A 47 6.68 -2.82 -8.13
C ALA A 47 6.08 -2.97 -6.73
N TRP A 48 6.04 -1.88 -5.98
CA TRP A 48 5.36 -1.79 -4.69
C TRP A 48 4.55 -0.51 -4.55
N ALA A 49 3.58 -0.51 -3.65
CA ALA A 49 2.85 0.69 -3.24
C ALA A 49 2.65 0.67 -1.72
N PRO A 50 2.79 1.79 -1.01
CA PRO A 50 2.59 1.81 0.44
C PRO A 50 1.13 1.50 0.78
N LEU A 51 0.93 0.83 1.92
CA LEU A 51 -0.42 0.62 2.42
C LEU A 51 -0.99 1.94 2.93
N LEU A 52 -2.18 2.31 2.44
CA LEU A 52 -2.94 3.40 3.01
C LEU A 52 -3.32 3.04 4.45
N LYS A 53 -3.16 4.01 5.35
CA LYS A 53 -3.63 3.85 6.72
C LYS A 53 -5.15 3.89 6.72
N ARG A 54 -5.76 2.90 7.37
CA ARG A 54 -7.21 2.87 7.58
C ARG A 54 -7.66 4.08 8.40
N ASP A 55 -8.63 4.83 7.88
CA ASP A 55 -9.27 5.94 8.60
C ASP A 55 -10.61 5.50 9.19
N LYS A 56 -10.59 5.10 10.46
CA LYS A 56 -11.77 4.61 11.17
C LYS A 56 -12.82 5.70 11.39
N ALA A 57 -12.41 6.96 11.56
CA ALA A 57 -13.34 8.05 11.79
C ALA A 57 -14.14 8.31 10.52
N ARG A 58 -13.46 8.38 9.37
CA ARG A 58 -14.11 8.54 8.07
C ARG A 58 -15.03 7.37 7.73
N GLU A 59 -14.62 6.14 8.02
CA GLU A 59 -15.48 4.96 7.85
C GLU A 59 -16.76 5.03 8.69
N ALA A 60 -16.64 5.45 9.97
CA ALA A 60 -17.79 5.59 10.86
C ALA A 60 -18.80 6.65 10.34
N GLU A 61 -18.31 7.79 9.83
CA GLU A 61 -19.14 8.81 9.19
C GLU A 61 -19.93 8.26 7.99
N ILE A 62 -19.26 7.49 7.11
CA ILE A 62 -19.89 6.90 5.92
C ILE A 62 -20.95 5.87 6.31
N LEU A 63 -20.67 5.03 7.31
CA LEU A 63 -21.63 4.03 7.79
C LEU A 63 -22.88 4.68 8.41
N ALA A 64 -22.70 5.75 9.19
CA ALA A 64 -23.81 6.51 9.76
C ALA A 64 -24.69 7.17 8.68
N GLN A 65 -24.11 7.58 7.55
CA GLN A 65 -24.84 8.13 6.41
C GLN A 65 -25.62 7.06 5.62
N ARG A 66 -25.09 5.83 5.53
CA ARG A 66 -25.73 4.70 4.81
C ARG A 66 -26.90 4.05 5.56
N GLY A 67 -27.00 4.28 6.87
CA GLY A 67 -28.11 3.78 7.70
C GLY A 67 -29.38 4.65 7.67
N ARG A 68 -29.47 5.62 6.76
CA ARG A 68 -30.67 6.44 6.50
C ARG A 68 -31.28 6.10 5.15
#